data_AF-A0A8T5MER3-F1
#
_entry.id   AF-A0A8T5MER3-F1
#
_cell.length_a   1.000
_cell.length_b   1.000
_cell.length_c   1.000
_cell.angle_alpha   90.00
_cell.angle_beta   90.00
_cell.angle_gamma   90.00
#
_symmetry.space_group_name_H-M   'P 1'
#
loop_
_entity.id
_entity.type
_entity.pdbx_description
1 polymer ?
#
loop_
_entity_poly.entity_id
_entity_poly.type
_entity_poly.pdbx_seq_one_letter_code
_entity_poly.pdbx_strand_id
1 'polypeptide(L)'
;KPVVLIDVYNDDVRNMKGLRDKILKQRVISIDRLRDAKNVGVLIEIKPGQKFGSPKKILQKLRDAGKNAILITMSEITPDKLMNFYSIDAFIELACPRIAIDDFAKYSKPILTLKEALVALGEKSWDDILENGII
;
A
#
# COMPACT_ATOMS: atom_id res chain seq x y z
N LYS A 1 18.61 14.14 -1.94
CA LYS A 1 19.38 15.03 -1.03
C LYS A 1 19.74 14.23 0.23
N PRO A 2 20.86 14.51 0.90
CA PRO A 2 21.14 13.95 2.22
C PRO A 2 20.00 14.29 3.19
N VAL A 3 19.59 13.31 4.02
CA VAL A 3 18.56 13.47 5.05
C VAL A 3 19.11 12.91 6.36
N VAL A 4 19.00 13.69 7.43
CA VAL A 4 19.46 13.35 8.77
C VAL A 4 18.28 13.50 9.73
N LEU A 5 18.10 12.53 10.61
CA LEU A 5 17.10 12.54 11.68
C LEU A 5 17.80 12.89 12.99
N ILE A 6 17.34 13.94 13.66
CA ILE A 6 17.80 14.36 14.99
C ILE A 6 16.70 14.02 15.98
N ASP A 7 16.97 13.09 16.88
CA ASP A 7 16.08 12.71 17.96
C ASP A 7 16.45 13.49 19.22
N VAL A 8 15.65 14.52 19.53
CA VAL A 8 15.88 15.46 20.63
C VAL A 8 15.66 14.86 22.02
N TYR A 9 15.05 13.68 22.12
CA TYR A 9 14.77 13.03 23.40
C TYR A 9 15.86 12.04 23.79
N ASN A 10 16.54 11.47 22.79
CA ASN A 10 17.58 10.45 22.97
C ASN A 10 18.99 10.98 22.66
N ASP A 11 19.13 12.28 22.38
CA ASP A 11 20.38 12.93 21.94
C ASP A 11 21.08 12.17 20.79
N ASP A 12 20.28 11.65 19.85
CA ASP A 12 20.73 10.76 18.78
C ASP A 12 20.61 11.43 17.40
N VAL A 13 21.62 11.23 16.55
CA VAL A 13 21.68 11.77 15.19
C VAL A 13 21.90 10.63 14.21
N ARG A 14 20.87 10.34 13.40
CA ARG A 14 20.88 9.23 12.44
C ARG A 14 20.95 9.73 11.02
N ASN A 15 21.87 9.18 10.24
CA ASN A 15 21.85 9.34 8.79
C ASN A 15 20.78 8.41 8.18
N MET A 16 19.85 8.98 7.41
CA MET A 16 18.74 8.23 6.81
C MET A 16 19.11 7.56 5.46
N LYS A 17 20.41 7.49 5.13
CA LYS A 17 20.92 6.81 3.93
C LYS A 17 20.46 5.36 3.90
N GLY A 18 19.99 4.92 2.73
CA GLY A 18 19.54 3.54 2.49
C GLY A 18 18.12 3.21 2.96
N LEU A 19 17.51 4.01 3.85
CA LEU A 19 16.12 3.79 4.27
C LEU A 19 15.16 3.91 3.08
N ARG A 20 15.34 4.95 2.26
CA ARG A 20 14.56 5.16 1.02
C ARG A 20 14.63 3.91 0.14
N ASP A 21 15.84 3.43 -0.15
CA ASP A 21 16.04 2.31 -1.06
C ASP A 21 15.44 1.02 -0.50
N LYS A 22 15.50 0.81 0.82
CA LYS A 22 14.82 -0.30 1.50
C LYS A 22 13.30 -0.24 1.31
N ILE A 23 12.69 0.92 1.55
CA ILE A 23 11.24 1.12 1.39
C ILE A 23 10.83 0.88 -0.07
N LEU A 24 11.55 1.49 -1.02
CA LEU A 24 11.24 1.34 -2.45
C LEU A 24 11.34 -0.12 -2.92
N LYS A 25 12.35 -0.88 -2.47
CA LYS A 25 12.45 -2.32 -2.76
C LYS A 25 11.24 -3.10 -2.23
N GLN A 26 10.79 -2.81 -1.01
CA GLN A 26 9.58 -3.44 -0.46
C GLN A 26 8.34 -3.10 -1.30
N ARG A 27 8.22 -1.86 -1.78
CA ARG A 27 7.10 -1.43 -2.63
C ARG A 27 7.07 -2.14 -3.96
N VAL A 28 8.21 -2.26 -4.63
CA VAL A 28 8.31 -2.98 -5.91
C VAL A 28 7.90 -4.44 -5.75
N ILE A 29 8.32 -5.09 -4.66
CA ILE A 29 7.89 -6.46 -4.33
C ILE A 29 6.37 -6.54 -4.15
N SER A 30 5.75 -5.59 -3.45
CA SER A 30 4.29 -5.57 -3.28
C SER A 30 3.55 -5.38 -4.61
N ILE A 31 4.03 -4.47 -5.46
CA ILE A 31 3.48 -4.24 -6.82
C ILE A 31 3.50 -5.54 -7.62
N ASP A 32 4.64 -6.24 -7.61
CA ASP A 32 4.80 -7.48 -8.36
C ASP A 32 3.87 -8.58 -7.85
N ARG A 33 3.77 -8.74 -6.52
CA ARG A 33 2.82 -9.67 -5.91
C ARG A 33 1.36 -9.37 -6.25
N LEU A 34 0.99 -8.09 -6.43
CA LEU A 34 -0.37 -7.74 -6.88
C LEU A 34 -0.62 -8.11 -8.35
N ARG A 35 0.42 -8.11 -9.20
CA ARG A 35 0.30 -8.58 -10.59
C ARG A 35 -0.08 -10.06 -10.62
N ASP A 36 0.54 -10.88 -9.77
CA ASP A 36 0.27 -12.32 -9.67
C ASP A 36 -1.02 -12.67 -8.90
N ALA A 37 -1.51 -11.77 -8.04
CA ALA A 37 -2.70 -11.97 -7.23
C ALA A 37 -3.96 -12.20 -8.08
N LYS A 38 -4.77 -13.21 -7.72
CA LYS A 38 -6.06 -13.49 -8.36
C LYS A 38 -7.20 -12.87 -7.58
N ASN A 39 -7.19 -13.00 -6.25
CA ASN A 39 -8.21 -12.49 -5.35
C ASN A 39 -7.68 -11.26 -4.61
N VAL A 40 -8.34 -10.11 -4.80
CA VAL A 40 -7.87 -8.82 -4.28
C VAL A 40 -8.92 -8.18 -3.38
N GLY A 41 -8.51 -7.82 -2.17
CA GLY A 41 -9.34 -7.06 -1.23
C GLY A 41 -9.07 -5.56 -1.35
N VAL A 42 -10.09 -4.78 -1.67
CA VAL A 42 -10.05 -3.31 -1.65
C VAL A 42 -10.55 -2.84 -0.29
N LEU A 43 -9.70 -2.19 0.50
CA LEU A 43 -10.01 -1.75 1.85
C LEU A 43 -10.48 -0.29 1.86
N ILE A 44 -11.57 -0.03 2.59
CA ILE A 44 -12.02 1.33 2.92
C ILE A 44 -12.21 1.48 4.42
N GLU A 45 -11.78 2.61 4.98
CA GLU A 45 -12.08 2.97 6.37
C GLU A 45 -13.32 3.86 6.48
N ILE A 46 -14.05 3.68 7.57
CA ILE A 46 -15.25 4.47 7.90
C ILE A 46 -14.86 5.83 8.51
N LYS A 47 -13.62 5.98 9.00
CA LYS A 47 -13.15 7.19 9.67
C LYS A 47 -13.13 8.39 8.71
N PRO A 48 -13.72 9.54 9.10
CA PRO A 48 -13.71 10.74 8.26
C PRO A 48 -12.28 11.20 7.97
N GLY A 49 -12.03 11.63 6.73
CA GLY A 49 -10.71 12.08 6.27
C GLY A 49 -9.80 10.98 5.71
N GLN A 50 -10.17 9.70 5.82
CA GLN A 50 -9.38 8.57 5.30
C GLN A 50 -10.00 7.94 4.06
N LYS A 51 -10.30 8.75 3.05
CA LYS A 51 -10.88 8.27 1.79
C LYS A 51 -10.07 8.74 0.59
N PHE A 52 -9.33 7.81 0.00
CA PHE A 52 -8.48 8.08 -1.15
C PHE A 52 -9.04 7.41 -2.41
N GLY A 53 -9.25 8.21 -3.45
CA GLY A 53 -9.77 7.72 -4.73
C GLY A 53 -11.20 7.17 -4.66
N SER A 54 -11.55 6.37 -5.66
CA SER A 54 -12.90 5.82 -5.81
C SER A 54 -12.85 4.28 -5.74
N PRO A 55 -13.46 3.67 -4.71
CA PRO A 55 -13.54 2.21 -4.59
C PRO A 55 -14.18 1.57 -5.83
N LYS A 56 -15.22 2.20 -6.37
CA LYS A 56 -15.90 1.73 -7.58
C LYS A 56 -14.94 1.67 -8.78
N LYS A 57 -14.12 2.71 -8.98
CA LYS A 57 -13.17 2.76 -10.11
C LYS A 57 -12.10 1.69 -9.99
N ILE A 58 -11.51 1.49 -8.81
CA ILE A 58 -10.45 0.49 -8.64
C ILE A 58 -11.00 -0.94 -8.75
N LEU A 59 -12.20 -1.19 -8.20
CA LEU A 59 -12.88 -2.48 -8.36
C LEU A 59 -13.12 -2.82 -9.83
N GLN A 60 -13.56 -1.84 -10.63
CA GLN A 60 -13.76 -2.03 -12.06
C GLN A 60 -12.43 -2.38 -12.76
N LYS A 61 -11.38 -1.59 -12.53
CA LYS A 61 -10.05 -1.84 -13.13
C LYS A 61 -9.49 -3.22 -12.78
N LEU A 62 -9.66 -3.67 -11.53
CA LEU A 62 -9.24 -5.01 -11.11
C LEU A 62 -10.01 -6.11 -11.85
N ARG A 63 -11.33 -5.95 -12.03
CA ARG A 63 -12.16 -6.90 -12.78
C ARG A 63 -11.78 -6.92 -14.26
N ASP A 64 -11.55 -5.75 -14.86
CA ASP A 64 -11.12 -5.63 -16.26
C ASP A 64 -9.74 -6.30 -16.47
N ALA A 65 -8.88 -6.29 -15.45
CA ALA A 65 -7.61 -7.02 -15.41
C ALA A 65 -7.76 -8.52 -15.04
N GLY A 66 -8.98 -9.06 -15.01
CA GLY A 66 -9.25 -10.48 -14.75
C GLY A 66 -9.10 -10.91 -13.29
N LYS A 67 -9.11 -9.97 -12.33
CA LYS A 67 -8.97 -10.26 -10.89
C LYS A 67 -10.33 -10.32 -10.19
N ASN A 68 -10.46 -11.21 -9.22
CA ASN A 68 -11.61 -11.30 -8.33
C ASN A 68 -11.47 -10.22 -7.24
N ALA A 69 -12.16 -9.10 -7.41
CA ALA A 69 -12.07 -7.97 -6.49
C ALA A 69 -13.28 -7.86 -5.56
N ILE A 70 -13.02 -7.78 -4.25
CA ILE A 70 -14.05 -7.53 -3.22
C ILE A 70 -13.78 -6.22 -2.49
N LEU A 71 -14.85 -5.54 -2.07
CA LEU A 71 -14.76 -4.36 -1.20
C LEU A 71 -14.89 -4.80 0.24
N ILE A 72 -13.97 -4.35 1.10
CA ILE A 72 -13.97 -4.65 2.52
C ILE A 72 -13.97 -3.31 3.26
N THR A 73 -14.99 -3.12 4.10
CA THR A 73 -15.14 -1.93 4.93
C THR A 73 -14.79 -2.27 6.37
N MET A 74 -13.94 -1.46 7.00
CA MET A 74 -13.58 -1.65 8.40
C MET A 74 -13.40 -0.31 9.12
N SER A 75 -13.62 -0.30 10.44
CA SER A 75 -13.37 0.89 11.27
C SER A 75 -11.89 1.09 11.56
N GLU A 76 -11.11 0.02 11.53
CA GLU A 76 -9.68 0.00 11.82
C GLU A 76 -9.04 -1.21 11.14
N ILE A 77 -8.00 -0.94 10.36
CA ILE A 77 -7.22 -1.95 9.66
C ILE A 77 -6.12 -2.48 10.60
N THR A 78 -6.21 -3.74 11.00
CA THR A 78 -5.17 -4.43 11.80
C THR A 78 -4.74 -5.74 11.14
N PRO A 79 -3.50 -6.22 11.36
CA PRO A 79 -3.04 -7.51 10.86
C PRO A 79 -3.95 -8.67 11.24
N ASP A 80 -4.37 -8.74 12.51
CA ASP A 80 -5.21 -9.83 13.01
C ASP A 80 -6.55 -9.93 12.27
N LYS A 81 -7.15 -8.79 11.90
CA LYS A 81 -8.41 -8.76 11.14
C LYS A 81 -8.19 -9.11 9.67
N LEU A 82 -7.15 -8.56 9.04
CA LEU A 82 -6.91 -8.76 7.61
C LEU A 82 -6.41 -10.17 7.27
N MET A 83 -5.61 -10.78 8.14
CA MET A 83 -5.04 -12.10 7.87
C MET A 83 -6.06 -13.25 7.93
N ASN A 84 -7.23 -13.00 8.53
CA ASN A 84 -8.36 -13.93 8.51
C ASN A 84 -9.05 -14.05 7.14
N PHE A 85 -8.76 -13.17 6.18
CA PHE A 85 -9.25 -13.32 4.80
C PHE A 85 -8.36 -14.28 4.03
N TYR A 86 -8.50 -15.58 4.31
CA TYR A 86 -7.64 -16.64 3.75
C TYR A 86 -7.62 -16.66 2.22
N SER A 87 -8.76 -16.42 1.58
CA SER A 87 -8.91 -16.45 0.11
C SER A 87 -8.36 -15.23 -0.62
N ILE A 88 -7.95 -14.17 0.09
CA ILE A 88 -7.40 -12.95 -0.52
C ILE A 88 -5.88 -13.06 -0.63
N ASP A 89 -5.34 -12.75 -1.81
CA ASP A 89 -3.91 -12.83 -2.10
C ASP A 89 -3.20 -11.51 -1.80
N ALA A 90 -3.87 -10.39 -2.07
CA ALA A 90 -3.33 -9.04 -1.90
C ALA A 90 -4.41 -8.04 -1.50
N PHE A 91 -4.01 -6.98 -0.80
CA PHE A 91 -4.89 -5.89 -0.41
C PHE A 91 -4.46 -4.56 -1.04
N ILE A 92 -5.45 -3.75 -1.38
CA ILE A 92 -5.26 -2.35 -1.78
C ILE A 92 -5.99 -1.49 -0.76
N GLU A 93 -5.28 -0.63 -0.05
CA GLU A 93 -5.89 0.28 0.90
C GLU A 93 -6.19 1.64 0.26
N LEU A 94 -7.41 2.13 0.51
CA LEU A 94 -7.91 3.44 0.10
C LEU A 94 -8.08 4.37 1.32
N ALA A 95 -7.31 4.10 2.37
CA ALA A 95 -7.33 4.76 3.66
C ALA A 95 -5.95 5.39 3.91
N CYS A 96 -5.35 5.23 5.09
CA CYS A 96 -4.05 5.83 5.37
C CYS A 96 -2.88 5.10 4.67
N PRO A 97 -2.13 5.76 3.75
CA PRO A 97 -0.99 5.17 3.03
C PRO A 97 0.16 4.70 3.93
N ARG A 98 0.20 5.18 5.17
CA ARG A 98 1.17 4.72 6.18
C ARG A 98 0.97 3.25 6.55
N ILE A 99 -0.24 2.71 6.41
CA ILE A 99 -0.51 1.29 6.69
C ILE A 99 0.28 0.39 5.72
N ALA A 100 0.26 0.72 4.44
CA ALA A 100 1.01 -0.04 3.45
C ALA A 100 2.53 0.09 3.65
N ILE A 101 3.01 1.28 4.00
CA ILE A 101 4.44 1.63 4.03
C ILE A 101 5.09 1.33 5.38
N ASP A 102 4.59 1.92 6.47
CA ASP A 102 5.19 1.86 7.80
C ASP A 102 4.99 0.46 8.42
N ASP A 103 3.81 -0.12 8.22
CA ASP A 103 3.42 -1.39 8.83
C ASP A 103 3.67 -2.61 7.94
N PHE A 104 4.39 -2.46 6.82
CA PHE A 104 4.67 -3.52 5.85
C PHE A 104 5.09 -4.86 6.48
N ALA A 105 6.00 -4.81 7.46
CA ALA A 105 6.55 -6.01 8.10
C ALA A 105 5.54 -6.75 8.99
N LYS A 106 4.41 -6.13 9.35
CA LYS A 106 3.37 -6.73 10.19
C LYS A 106 2.38 -7.59 9.40
N TYR A 107 2.37 -7.46 8.07
CA TYR A 107 1.41 -8.17 7.20
C TYR A 107 2.13 -9.26 6.39
N SER A 108 1.63 -10.49 6.46
CA SER A 108 2.17 -11.60 5.67
C SER A 108 1.74 -11.52 4.20
N LYS A 109 0.60 -10.87 3.92
CA LYS A 109 0.06 -10.61 2.58
C LYS A 109 0.39 -9.17 2.17
N PRO A 110 0.68 -8.91 0.87
CA PRO A 110 1.00 -7.56 0.40
C PRO A 110 -0.18 -6.62 0.60
N ILE A 111 0.12 -5.43 1.12
CA ILE A 111 -0.80 -4.29 1.20
C ILE A 111 -0.20 -3.15 0.39
N LEU A 112 -0.99 -2.64 -0.54
CA LEU A 112 -0.59 -1.63 -1.51
C LEU A 112 -1.40 -0.35 -1.33
N THR A 113 -0.76 0.78 -1.62
CA THR A 113 -1.48 2.05 -1.80
C THR A 113 -2.23 2.05 -3.14
N LEU A 114 -3.17 2.99 -3.30
CA LEU A 114 -3.84 3.20 -4.59
C LEU A 114 -2.85 3.49 -5.74
N LYS A 115 -1.79 4.27 -5.48
CA LYS A 115 -0.78 4.62 -6.50
C LYS A 115 -0.04 3.37 -6.97
N GLU A 116 0.37 2.52 -6.04
CA GLU A 116 1.05 1.24 -6.32
C GLU A 116 0.14 0.29 -7.10
N ALA A 117 -1.15 0.22 -6.75
CA ALA A 117 -2.12 -0.58 -7.48
C ALA A 117 -2.27 -0.12 -8.94
N LEU A 118 -2.28 1.19 -9.20
CA LEU A 118 -2.32 1.73 -10.56
C LEU A 118 -1.06 1.37 -11.36
N VAL A 119 0.11 1.33 -10.72
CA VAL A 119 1.34 0.85 -11.37
C VAL A 119 1.26 -0.65 -11.67
N ALA A 120 0.74 -1.46 -10.74
CA ALA A 120 0.55 -2.89 -10.96
C ALA A 120 -0.41 -3.18 -12.14
N LEU A 121 -1.43 -2.34 -12.33
CA LEU A 121 -2.42 -2.43 -13.39
C LEU A 121 -1.99 -1.77 -14.72
N GLY A 122 -0.79 -1.18 -14.79
CA GLY A 122 -0.28 -0.53 -16.00
C GLY A 122 -0.88 0.85 -16.32
N GLU A 123 -1.59 1.45 -15.36
CA GLU A 123 -2.25 2.76 -15.51
C GLU A 123 -1.31 3.95 -15.20
N LYS A 124 -0.21 3.67 -14.50
CA LYS A 124 0.84 4.63 -14.15
C LYS A 124 2.20 3.97 -14.29
N SER A 125 3.23 4.77 -14.57
CA SER A 125 4.61 4.28 -14.52
C SER A 125 5.14 4.29 -13.09
N TRP A 126 6.15 3.46 -12.81
CA TRP A 126 6.87 3.50 -11.53
C TRP A 126 7.62 4.83 -11.35
N ASP A 127 8.18 5.37 -12.44
CA ASP A 127 8.91 6.64 -12.41
C ASP A 127 7.99 7.82 -12.08
N ASP A 128 6.75 7.82 -12.59
CA ASP A 128 5.75 8.86 -12.29
C ASP A 128 5.49 8.97 -10.79
N ILE A 129 5.39 7.82 -10.09
CA ILE A 129 5.12 7.83 -8.65
C ILE A 129 6.38 8.15 -7.82
N LEU A 130 7.58 7.93 -8.36
CA LEU A 130 8.83 8.37 -7.72
C LEU A 130 8.99 9.89 -7.79
N GLU A 131 8.58 10.52 -8.90
CA GLU A 131 8.63 11.97 -9.08
C GLU A 131 7.57 12.70 -8.25
N ASN A 132 6.35 12.18 -8.22
CA ASN A 132 5.20 12.81 -7.56
C ASN A 132 5.03 12.39 -6.08
N GLY A 133 5.89 11.50 -5.58
CA GLY A 133 5.79 10.91 -4.25
C GLY A 133 4.92 9.66 -4.22
N ILE A 134 5.39 8.66 -3.48
CA ILE A 134 4.77 7.32 -3.34
C ILE A 134 3.54 7.31 -2.42
N ILE A 135 3.36 8.37 -1.63
CA ILE A 135 2.20 8.63 -0.76
C ILE A 135 1.28 9.59 -1.48
#